data_AF-A0ABD3XVS2-F1
#
_entry.id   AF-A0ABD3XVS2-F1
#
_cell.length_a   1.000
_cell.length_b   1.000
_cell.length_c   1.000
_cell.angle_alpha   90.00
_cell.angle_beta   90.00
_cell.angle_gamma   90.00
#
_symmetry.space_group_name_H-M   'P 1'
#
loop_
_entity.id
_entity.type
_entity.pdbx_description
1 polymer ?
#
loop_
_entity_poly.entity_id
_entity_poly.type
_entity_poly.pdbx_seq_one_letter_code
_entity_poly.pdbx_strand_id
1 'polypeptide(L)' 'INLAKIRSYLRDKPSIVHLVDKDFAIDNSVKDSKLKKLKRTIFDVASQQPYWGEQIPTRWFLLEQQLMKPRDDGVK' A
#
# COMPACT_ATOMS: atom_id res chain seq x y z
N ILE A 1 -16.67 5.43 -11.43
CA ILE A 1 -16.38 4.30 -10.52
C ILE A 1 -17.32 4.40 -9.32
N ASN A 2 -18.10 3.38 -9.01
CA ASN A 2 -19.02 3.39 -7.84
C ASN A 2 -18.30 2.79 -6.63
N LEU A 3 -17.76 3.67 -5.78
CA LEU A 3 -16.98 3.29 -4.59
C LEU A 3 -17.81 2.51 -3.56
N ALA A 4 -19.11 2.79 -3.44
CA ALA A 4 -20.00 2.08 -2.53
C ALA A 4 -20.14 0.60 -2.89
N LYS A 5 -20.23 0.29 -4.19
CA LYS A 5 -20.30 -1.09 -4.69
C LYS A 5 -18.99 -1.87 -4.49
N ILE A 6 -17.85 -1.19 -4.61
CA ILE A 6 -16.54 -1.80 -4.34
C ILE A 6 -16.39 -2.09 -2.85
N ARG A 7 -16.79 -1.15 -1.99
CA ARG A 7 -16.76 -1.32 -0.53
C ARG A 7 -17.67 -2.46 -0.09
N SER A 8 -18.90 -2.55 -0.60
CA SER A 8 -19.80 -3.65 -0.26
C SER A 8 -19.21 -5.01 -0.67
N TYR A 9 -18.61 -5.09 -1.85
CA TYR A 9 -17.96 -6.32 -2.32
C TYR A 9 -16.77 -6.74 -1.45
N LEU A 10 -15.97 -5.78 -0.98
CA LEU A 10 -14.80 -6.05 -0.15
C LEU A 10 -15.16 -6.38 1.31
N ARG A 11 -16.35 -5.98 1.78
CA ARG A 11 -16.82 -6.29 3.14
C ARG A 11 -17.02 -7.79 3.38
N ASP A 12 -17.41 -8.53 2.36
CA ASP A 12 -17.67 -9.96 2.46
C ASP A 12 -16.39 -10.81 2.32
N LYS A 13 -15.21 -10.17 2.23
CA LYS A 13 -13.93 -10.85 2.03
C LYS A 13 -13.08 -10.85 3.30
N PRO A 14 -12.25 -11.90 3.51
CA PRO A 14 -11.30 -11.92 4.63
C PRO A 14 -10.35 -10.73 4.65
N SER A 15 -10.11 -10.13 3.48
CA SER A 15 -9.28 -8.94 3.28
C SER A 15 -9.83 -7.66 3.90
N ILE A 16 -11.06 -7.67 4.43
CA ILE A 16 -11.67 -6.48 5.06
C ILE A 16 -10.80 -5.92 6.20
N VAL A 17 -10.06 -6.77 6.90
CA VAL A 17 -9.14 -6.37 7.99
C VAL A 17 -7.99 -5.49 7.51
N HIS A 18 -7.68 -5.54 6.21
CA HIS A 18 -6.65 -4.70 5.58
C HIS A 18 -7.23 -3.46 4.89
N LEU A 19 -8.55 -3.26 4.93
CA LEU A 19 -9.20 -2.13 4.28
C LEU A 19 -9.14 -0.89 5.18
N VAL A 20 -8.48 0.15 4.69
CA VAL A 20 -8.52 1.48 5.32
C VAL A 20 -9.76 2.23 4.82
N ASP A 21 -10.69 2.54 5.72
CA ASP A 21 -11.95 3.23 5.37
C ASP A 21 -11.74 4.73 5.14
N LYS A 22 -10.95 5.10 4.12
CA LYS A 22 -10.70 6.48 3.69
C LYS A 22 -10.60 6.57 2.18
N ASP A 23 -11.38 7.47 1.60
CA ASP A 23 -11.34 7.76 0.16
C ASP A 23 -10.50 9.01 -0.13
N PHE A 24 -9.67 8.93 -1.16
CA PHE A 24 -8.87 10.05 -1.65
C PHE A 24 -9.14 10.25 -3.15
N ALA A 25 -9.73 11.38 -3.51
CA ALA A 25 -9.85 11.81 -4.90
C ALA A 25 -8.66 12.71 -5.23
N ILE A 26 -7.71 12.20 -6.02
CA ILE A 26 -6.46 12.88 -6.38
C ILE A 26 -6.48 13.22 -7.85
N ASP A 27 -6.16 14.47 -8.17
CA ASP A 27 -5.89 14.90 -9.53
C ASP A 27 -4.36 14.92 -9.77
N ASN A 28 -3.90 14.10 -10.71
CA ASN A 28 -2.47 14.00 -11.05
C ASN A 28 -1.99 15.10 -11.99
N SER A 29 -2.89 15.89 -12.58
CA SER A 29 -2.53 16.99 -13.49
C SER A 29 -2.04 18.24 -12.76
N VAL A 30 -2.33 18.33 -11.46
CA VAL A 30 -1.97 19.47 -10.60
C VAL A 30 -1.21 18.99 -9.36
N LYS A 31 -0.49 19.91 -8.69
CA LYS A 31 0.07 19.62 -7.35
C LYS A 31 -1.08 19.56 -6.34
N ASP A 32 -1.75 18.42 -6.27
CA ASP A 32 -2.89 18.22 -5.38
C ASP A 32 -2.45 18.08 -3.92
N SER A 33 -2.93 18.97 -3.06
CA SER A 33 -2.75 18.92 -1.60
C SER A 33 -3.22 17.59 -0.98
N LYS A 34 -4.20 16.92 -1.61
CA LYS A 34 -4.72 15.62 -1.17
C LYS A 34 -3.71 14.50 -1.36
N LEU A 35 -2.77 14.62 -2.30
CA LEU A 35 -1.66 13.68 -2.46
C LEU A 35 -0.78 13.66 -1.20
N LYS A 36 -0.52 14.84 -0.60
CA LYS A 36 0.22 14.92 0.67
C LYS A 36 -0.53 14.21 1.79
N LYS A 37 -1.87 14.35 1.82
CA LYS A 37 -2.73 13.68 2.81
C LYS A 37 -2.76 12.16 2.62
N LEU A 38 -2.79 11.67 1.38
CA LEU A 38 -2.66 10.25 1.08
C LEU A 38 -1.31 9.71 1.55
N LYS A 39 -0.20 10.36 1.18
CA LYS A 39 1.15 9.96 1.61
C LYS A 39 1.26 9.88 3.12
N ARG A 40 0.70 10.86 3.83
CA ARG A 40 0.69 10.84 5.30
C ARG A 40 -0.12 9.67 5.85
N THR A 41 -1.30 9.41 5.28
CA THR A 41 -2.16 8.30 5.72
C THR A 41 -1.48 6.94 5.50
N ILE A 42 -0.80 6.75 4.37
CA ILE A 42 -0.02 5.53 4.10
C ILE A 42 1.06 5.35 5.16
N PHE A 43 1.81 6.41 5.45
CA PHE A 43 2.84 6.38 6.49
C PHE A 43 2.26 6.04 7.87
N ASP A 44 1.17 6.70 8.27
CA ASP A 44 0.54 6.47 9.56
C ASP A 44 0.06 5.00 9.68
N VAL A 45 -0.57 4.44 8.65
CA VAL A 45 -1.03 3.03 8.64
C VAL A 45 0.15 2.05 8.67
N ALA A 46 1.21 2.32 7.90
CA ALA A 46 2.40 1.49 7.88
C ALA A 46 3.11 1.50 9.25
N SER A 47 3.17 2.67 9.90
CA SER A 47 3.80 2.83 11.22
C SER A 47 3.09 2.07 12.35
N GLN A 48 1.82 1.72 12.16
CA GLN A 48 1.02 0.95 13.12
C GLN A 48 1.19 -0.57 12.94
N GLN A 49 1.89 -1.03 11.90
CA GLN A 49 2.06 -2.45 11.66
C GLN A 49 3.03 -3.07 12.69
N PRO A 50 2.79 -4.30 13.15
CA PRO A 50 3.62 -4.94 14.18
C PRO A 50 5.09 -5.04 13.79
N TYR A 51 5.34 -5.28 12.49
CA TYR A 51 6.69 -5.42 11.93
C TYR A 51 7.36 -4.08 11.60
N TRP A 52 6.70 -2.95 11.86
CA TRP A 52 7.28 -1.64 11.58
C TRP A 52 8.47 -1.36 12.48
N GLY A 53 9.63 -1.12 11.88
CA GLY A 53 10.87 -0.87 12.61
C GLY A 53 11.53 -2.14 13.19
N GLU A 54 11.04 -3.33 12.84
CA GLU A 54 11.75 -4.56 13.17
C GLU A 54 13.13 -4.60 12.50
N GLN A 55 14.11 -5.15 13.23
CA GLN A 55 15.43 -5.36 12.69
C GLN A 55 15.41 -6.59 11.79
N ILE A 56 15.49 -6.37 10.49
CA ILE A 56 15.58 -7.43 9.50
C ILE A 56 17.06 -7.81 9.33
N PRO A 57 17.43 -9.10 9.41
CA PRO A 57 18.78 -9.53 9.10
C PRO A 57 19.18 -9.10 7.69
N THR A 58 20.38 -8.54 7.53
CA THR A 58 20.87 -8.03 6.23
C THR A 58 20.79 -9.08 5.13
N ARG A 59 21.02 -10.37 5.44
CA ARG A 59 20.91 -11.47 4.48
C ARG A 59 19.51 -11.62 3.89
N TRP A 60 18.47 -11.42 4.70
CA TRP A 60 17.08 -11.49 4.25
C TRP A 60 16.74 -10.31 3.34
N PHE A 61 17.17 -9.10 3.71
CA PHE A 61 17.02 -7.91 2.86
C PHE A 61 17.70 -8.10 1.49
N LEU A 62 18.94 -8.62 1.48
CA LEU A 62 19.68 -8.89 0.23
C LEU A 62 18.98 -9.94 -0.64
N LEU A 63 18.44 -10.99 -0.01
CA LEU A 63 17.68 -12.02 -0.69
C LEU A 63 16.40 -11.45 -1.32
N GLU A 64 15.62 -10.66 -0.58
CA GLU A 64 14.43 -9.99 -1.12
C GLU A 64 14.77 -9.13 -2.32
N GLN A 65 15.84 -8.31 -2.25
CA GLN A 65 16.28 -7.52 -3.39
C GLN A 65 16.66 -8.39 -4.60
N GLN A 66 17.33 -9.52 -4.39
CA GLN A 66 17.68 -10.44 -5.47
C GLN A 66 16.45 -11.12 -6.09
N LEU A 67 15.41 -11.41 -5.30
CA LEU A 67 14.16 -11.99 -5.77
C LEU A 67 13.25 -10.97 -6.47
N MET A 68 13.35 -9.69 -6.11
CA MET A 68 12.58 -8.61 -6.74
C MET A 68 13.16 -8.14 -8.07
N LYS A 69 14.49 -8.17 -8.26
CA LYS A 69 15.16 -7.85 -9.55
C LYS A 69 14.57 -8.58 -10.77
N PRO A 70 14.39 -9.92 -10.76
CA PRO A 70 13.82 -10.64 -11.90
C PRO A 70 12.34 -10.34 -12.19
N ARG A 71 11.63 -9.58 -11.33
CA ARG A 71 10.24 -9.14 -11.60
C ARG A 71 10.17 -7.85 -12.42
N ASP A 72 11.15 -6.96 -12.30
CA ASP A 72 11.18 -5.69 -13.06
C ASP A 72 11.80 -5.87 -14.47
N ASP A 73 12.57 -6.93 -14.68
CA ASP A 73 13.28 -7.20 -15.93
C ASP A 73 12.42 -7.91 -17.01
N GLY A 74 11.14 -8.12 -16.73
CA GLY A 74 10.20 -8.70 -17.70
C GLY A 74 10.55 -10.14 -18.08
N VAL A 75 9.99 -11.11 -17.34
CA VAL A 75 9.77 -12.43 -17.93
C VAL A 75 8.73 -12.28 -19.04
N LYS A 76 9.26 -12.23 -20.26
CA LYS A 76 8.58 -12.64 -21.51
C LYS A 76 8.17 -14.10 -21.43
#